data_AF-A0A091DZ30-F1
#
_entry.id   AF-A0A091DZ30-F1
#
_cell.length_a   1.000
_cell.length_b   1.000
_cell.length_c   1.000
_cell.angle_alpha   90.00
_cell.angle_beta   90.00
_cell.angle_gamma   90.00
#
_symmetry.space_group_name_H-M   'P 1'
#
loop_
_entity.id
_entity.type
_entity.pdbx_description
1 polymer ?
#
loop_
_entity_poly.entity_id
_entity_poly.type
_entity_poly.pdbx_seq_one_letter_code
_entity_poly.pdbx_strand_id
1 'polypeptide(L)'
;MLLFMAFWNKKKAFGHRSIDPSDGNTTENINSTFNKTLQGKALDALTEAMMENLQFVLRSPVPPTSKSAAWVTEGMYSFCYRVMFEAGYLTLFGRDLTTLDTQKALILNNLDNFKQFDKVFPALAAGLPIQAFKTAHRAREKLAEGLRHDSLRTRASVSDLIRLRMHLNDTLSTFNDAEKAKTHLAILWASQANTIPATFWSLFQTIRSPEALKAATEEVNKALESAGQQLSFEGNPIHLNQMQLNDLPILDSIIKEALRLSSASLNIRTAKENFTLHLEDGSYNIRKDDIIALYPQLMHLDPEIYPDPLTFKYDRYLDENKKTKTTFYSNGIKLKYYYMPFGSGATICPGRLFAVQEIKQFLILMLSYFELELVESQAKCPPLDQSRAGLGILPPLNDIEFKYKLKHVSMCG
;
A
#
# COMPACT_ATOMS: atom_id res chain seq x y z
N MET A 1 -3.79 1.66 4.06
CA MET A 1 -4.43 2.75 4.83
C MET A 1 -5.86 2.95 4.41
N LEU A 2 -6.81 2.32 5.09
CA LEU A 2 -8.25 2.51 4.88
C LEU A 2 -8.83 3.61 5.80
N LEU A 3 -7.95 4.39 6.44
CA LEU A 3 -8.16 5.59 7.29
C LEU A 3 -9.15 6.62 6.74
N PHE A 4 -9.51 6.50 5.46
CA PHE A 4 -10.00 7.60 4.66
C PHE A 4 -11.41 7.43 4.12
N MET A 5 -12.16 6.41 4.54
CA MET A 5 -13.52 6.17 4.03
C MET A 5 -14.62 6.98 4.75
N ALA A 6 -14.30 7.74 5.81
CA ALA A 6 -15.31 8.34 6.69
C ALA A 6 -15.75 9.80 6.35
N PHE A 7 -15.22 10.46 5.31
CA PHE A 7 -15.45 11.91 5.12
C PHE A 7 -16.38 12.33 3.97
N TRP A 8 -17.16 13.36 4.30
CA TRP A 8 -18.28 14.05 3.64
C TRP A 8 -18.16 14.28 2.12
N ASN A 9 -16.95 14.48 1.57
CA ASN A 9 -16.75 14.78 0.15
C ASN A 9 -16.34 13.59 -0.73
N LYS A 10 -16.18 12.38 -0.19
CA LYS A 10 -15.59 11.26 -0.96
C LYS A 10 -16.56 10.48 -1.82
N LYS A 11 -17.86 10.49 -1.47
CA LYS A 11 -18.96 10.07 -2.37
C LYS A 11 -18.83 10.77 -3.73
N LYS A 12 -18.44 12.06 -3.72
CA LYS A 12 -18.20 12.86 -4.94
C LYS A 12 -16.92 12.45 -5.68
N ALA A 13 -15.84 12.13 -4.96
CA ALA A 13 -14.57 11.72 -5.56
C ALA A 13 -14.72 10.45 -6.41
N PHE A 14 -15.35 9.41 -5.85
CA PHE A 14 -15.58 8.13 -6.57
C PHE A 14 -16.88 8.12 -7.39
N GLY A 15 -17.87 8.95 -7.03
CA GLY A 15 -19.10 9.14 -7.79
C GLY A 15 -20.23 8.16 -7.48
N HIS A 16 -20.34 7.70 -6.23
CA HIS A 16 -21.44 6.84 -5.75
C HIS A 16 -22.32 7.59 -4.73
N ARG A 17 -23.59 7.16 -4.53
CA ARG A 17 -24.44 7.66 -3.44
C ARG A 17 -23.88 7.29 -2.06
N SER A 18 -24.54 7.74 -1.00
CA SER A 18 -24.08 7.50 0.35
C SER A 18 -23.92 6.03 0.72
N ILE A 19 -22.80 5.69 1.35
CA ILE A 19 -22.58 4.40 2.01
C ILE A 19 -22.82 4.47 3.53
N ASP A 20 -23.28 5.62 4.05
CA ASP A 20 -23.71 5.73 5.44
C ASP A 20 -25.05 4.98 5.58
N PRO A 21 -25.14 3.96 6.46
CA PRO A 21 -26.38 3.23 6.64
C PRO A 21 -27.57 4.11 7.07
N SER A 22 -27.33 5.27 7.71
CA SER A 22 -28.41 6.21 8.05
C SER A 22 -29.10 6.80 6.83
N ASP A 23 -28.43 6.83 5.68
CA ASP A 23 -28.96 7.40 4.42
C ASP A 23 -29.75 6.37 3.60
N GLY A 24 -29.88 5.11 4.08
CA GLY A 24 -30.78 4.10 3.51
C GLY A 24 -30.36 3.46 2.18
N ASN A 25 -29.21 3.81 1.59
CA ASN A 25 -28.75 3.16 0.35
C ASN A 25 -28.14 1.77 0.60
N THR A 26 -27.68 1.50 1.83
CA THR A 26 -27.18 0.19 2.23
C THR A 26 -27.32 -0.03 3.74
N THR A 27 -27.40 -1.28 4.18
CA THR A 27 -27.30 -1.67 5.61
C THR A 27 -25.95 -2.30 5.97
N GLU A 28 -24.99 -2.32 5.03
CA GLU A 28 -23.66 -2.89 5.24
C GLU A 28 -22.86 -2.10 6.30
N ASN A 29 -22.27 -2.82 7.26
CA ASN A 29 -21.16 -2.28 8.06
C ASN A 29 -19.83 -2.61 7.39
N ILE A 30 -19.32 -1.67 6.58
CA ILE A 30 -18.12 -1.88 5.76
C ILE A 30 -16.87 -2.20 6.60
N ASN A 31 -16.77 -1.66 7.83
CA ASN A 31 -15.65 -1.98 8.73
C ASN A 31 -15.69 -3.46 9.16
N SER A 32 -16.88 -4.02 9.38
CA SER A 32 -17.02 -5.46 9.63
C SER A 32 -16.56 -6.28 8.42
N THR A 33 -16.96 -5.88 7.22
CA THR A 33 -16.54 -6.53 5.97
C THR A 33 -15.03 -6.57 5.82
N PHE A 34 -14.34 -5.44 6.01
CA PHE A 34 -12.89 -5.39 5.94
C PHE A 34 -12.20 -6.23 7.01
N ASN A 35 -12.68 -6.19 8.26
CA ASN A 35 -12.07 -6.98 9.33
C ASN A 35 -12.25 -8.49 9.11
N LYS A 36 -13.35 -8.93 8.50
CA LYS A 36 -13.57 -10.34 8.13
C LYS A 36 -12.67 -10.84 7.01
N THR A 37 -12.22 -9.95 6.12
CA THR A 37 -11.60 -10.34 4.84
C THR A 37 -10.14 -9.91 4.69
N LEU A 38 -9.61 -9.10 5.61
CA LEU A 38 -8.21 -8.63 5.59
C LEU A 38 -7.42 -9.08 6.84
N GLN A 39 -7.93 -10.07 7.57
CA GLN A 39 -7.33 -10.66 8.77
C GLN A 39 -7.59 -12.17 8.82
N GLY A 40 -6.89 -12.89 9.70
CA GLY A 40 -7.06 -14.33 9.87
C GLY A 40 -6.85 -15.12 8.57
N LYS A 41 -7.66 -16.16 8.35
CA LYS A 41 -7.53 -17.05 7.17
C LYS A 41 -7.65 -16.33 5.83
N ALA A 42 -8.49 -15.29 5.75
CA ALA A 42 -8.65 -14.52 4.52
C ALA A 42 -7.37 -13.73 4.19
N LEU A 43 -6.65 -13.26 5.21
CA LEU A 43 -5.33 -12.65 5.02
C LEU A 43 -4.31 -13.67 4.53
N ASP A 44 -4.31 -14.90 5.05
CA ASP A 44 -3.35 -15.93 4.62
C ASP A 44 -3.48 -16.21 3.10
N ALA A 45 -4.71 -16.44 2.63
CA ALA A 45 -4.98 -16.66 1.21
C ALA A 45 -4.62 -15.44 0.34
N LEU A 46 -4.90 -14.23 0.83
CA LEU A 46 -4.58 -12.99 0.11
C LEU A 46 -3.06 -12.80 -0.01
N THR A 47 -2.32 -13.14 1.04
CA THR A 47 -0.87 -13.04 1.11
C THR A 47 -0.19 -14.08 0.23
N GLU A 48 -0.72 -15.30 0.17
CA GLU A 48 -0.26 -16.33 -0.77
C GLU A 48 -0.49 -15.89 -2.23
N ALA A 49 -1.69 -15.42 -2.57
CA ALA A 49 -2.01 -14.92 -3.90
C ALA A 49 -1.11 -13.72 -4.30
N MET A 50 -0.77 -12.84 -3.35
CA MET A 50 0.15 -11.73 -3.62
C MET A 50 1.56 -12.20 -3.94
N MET A 51 2.09 -13.19 -3.21
CA MET A 51 3.40 -13.76 -3.49
C MET A 51 3.46 -14.42 -4.88
N GLU A 52 2.41 -15.15 -5.26
CA GLU A 52 2.30 -15.74 -6.60
C GLU A 52 2.27 -14.66 -7.70
N ASN A 53 1.42 -13.64 -7.52
CA ASN A 53 1.25 -12.58 -8.51
C ASN A 53 2.50 -11.71 -8.63
N LEU A 54 3.20 -11.39 -7.53
CA LEU A 54 4.46 -10.66 -7.57
C LEU A 54 5.52 -11.43 -8.38
N GLN A 55 5.66 -12.74 -8.15
CA GLN A 55 6.60 -13.56 -8.90
C GLN A 55 6.22 -13.65 -10.38
N PHE A 56 4.93 -13.81 -10.69
CA PHE A 56 4.43 -13.79 -12.06
C PHE A 56 4.78 -12.47 -12.78
N VAL A 57 4.52 -11.33 -12.14
CA VAL A 57 4.76 -10.00 -12.70
C VAL A 57 6.25 -9.71 -12.86
N LEU A 58 7.09 -10.13 -11.92
CA LEU A 58 8.54 -9.94 -12.00
C LEU A 58 9.22 -10.86 -13.03
N ARG A 59 8.64 -12.04 -13.32
CA ARG A 59 9.14 -12.97 -14.34
C ARG A 59 8.77 -12.57 -15.78
N SER A 60 7.58 -11.98 -15.98
CA SER A 60 7.02 -11.66 -17.30
C SER A 60 7.85 -10.75 -18.24
N PRO A 61 8.69 -9.80 -17.78
CA PRO A 61 9.48 -8.93 -18.66
C PRO A 61 10.80 -9.53 -19.15
N VAL A 62 11.27 -10.66 -18.61
CA VAL A 62 12.60 -11.21 -18.93
C VAL A 62 12.49 -12.14 -20.14
N PRO A 63 13.01 -11.79 -21.33
CA PRO A 63 13.01 -12.69 -22.47
C PRO A 63 13.94 -13.89 -22.18
N PRO A 64 13.61 -15.12 -22.63
CA PRO A 64 14.41 -16.31 -22.37
C PRO A 64 15.78 -16.36 -23.07
N THR A 65 16.23 -15.28 -23.74
CA THR A 65 17.41 -15.31 -24.60
C THR A 65 18.32 -14.10 -24.37
N SER A 66 19.56 -14.40 -23.94
CA SER A 66 20.79 -13.60 -23.85
C SER A 66 20.78 -12.18 -23.22
N LYS A 67 19.62 -11.57 -22.97
CA LYS A 67 19.47 -10.24 -22.33
C LYS A 67 19.21 -10.30 -20.81
N SER A 68 18.95 -11.47 -20.23
CA SER A 68 18.72 -11.63 -18.78
C SER A 68 19.96 -11.31 -17.93
N ALA A 69 21.14 -11.24 -18.55
CA ALA A 69 22.40 -10.85 -17.90
C ALA A 69 22.74 -9.34 -18.02
N ALA A 70 21.90 -8.52 -18.66
CA ALA A 70 22.17 -7.09 -18.84
C ALA A 70 21.49 -6.25 -17.74
N TRP A 71 22.16 -5.18 -17.30
CA TRP A 71 21.54 -4.17 -16.45
C TRP A 71 20.42 -3.46 -17.20
N VAL A 72 19.26 -3.33 -16.55
CA VAL A 72 18.12 -2.52 -17.01
C VAL A 72 18.07 -1.28 -16.13
N THR A 73 17.96 -0.09 -16.74
CA THR A 73 17.78 1.18 -16.03
C THR A 73 16.31 1.63 -16.17
N GLU A 74 15.65 1.94 -15.05
CA GLU A 74 14.27 2.43 -15.01
C GLU A 74 14.14 3.46 -13.87
N GLY A 75 13.10 4.31 -13.91
CA GLY A 75 12.69 5.08 -12.73
C GLY A 75 12.15 4.14 -11.65
N MET A 76 12.67 4.25 -10.42
CA MET A 76 12.33 3.33 -9.33
C MET A 76 10.86 3.45 -8.91
N TYR A 77 10.31 4.66 -8.84
CA TYR A 77 8.89 4.87 -8.55
C TYR A 77 8.03 4.29 -9.66
N SER A 78 8.39 4.50 -10.94
CA SER A 78 7.73 3.87 -12.08
C SER A 78 7.74 2.33 -11.99
N PHE A 79 8.89 1.73 -11.67
CA PHE A 79 9.04 0.29 -11.49
C PHE A 79 8.14 -0.24 -10.36
N CYS A 80 8.20 0.36 -9.17
CA CYS A 80 7.36 0.01 -8.04
C CYS A 80 5.87 0.17 -8.38
N TYR A 81 5.50 1.23 -9.09
CA TYR A 81 4.12 1.47 -9.52
C TYR A 81 3.62 0.32 -10.39
N ARG A 82 4.38 -0.07 -11.42
CA ARG A 82 3.98 -1.14 -12.35
C ARG A 82 3.84 -2.46 -11.64
N VAL A 83 4.87 -2.87 -10.88
CA VAL A 83 4.89 -4.18 -10.21
C VAL A 83 3.79 -4.27 -9.14
N MET A 84 3.69 -3.29 -8.24
CA MET A 84 2.72 -3.34 -7.14
C MET A 84 1.28 -3.14 -7.63
N PHE A 85 1.06 -2.27 -8.63
CA PHE A 85 -0.28 -2.09 -9.19
C PHE A 85 -0.80 -3.37 -9.84
N GLU A 86 0.00 -3.99 -10.71
CA GLU A 86 -0.41 -5.23 -11.39
C GLU A 86 -0.61 -6.37 -10.38
N ALA A 87 0.38 -6.65 -9.52
CA ALA A 87 0.29 -7.73 -8.56
C ALA A 87 -0.87 -7.53 -7.56
N GLY A 88 -1.05 -6.31 -7.03
CA GLY A 88 -2.16 -6.01 -6.12
C GLY A 88 -3.53 -6.02 -6.82
N TYR A 89 -3.61 -5.60 -8.09
CA TYR A 89 -4.85 -5.68 -8.87
C TYR A 89 -5.27 -7.12 -9.09
N LEU A 90 -4.36 -7.98 -9.54
CA LEU A 90 -4.64 -9.40 -9.78
C LEU A 90 -4.98 -10.14 -8.48
N THR A 91 -4.31 -9.79 -7.38
CA THR A 91 -4.56 -10.39 -6.06
C THR A 91 -5.96 -10.06 -5.54
N LEU A 92 -6.44 -8.82 -5.72
CA LEU A 92 -7.75 -8.42 -5.21
C LEU A 92 -8.90 -8.76 -6.17
N PHE A 93 -8.71 -8.46 -7.45
CA PHE A 93 -9.77 -8.48 -8.46
C PHE A 93 -9.69 -9.68 -9.40
N GLY A 94 -8.75 -10.60 -9.16
CA GLY A 94 -8.59 -11.82 -9.94
C GLY A 94 -7.91 -11.62 -11.29
N ARG A 95 -7.70 -12.74 -11.97
CA ARG A 95 -7.12 -12.83 -13.32
C ARG A 95 -8.22 -13.08 -14.34
N ASP A 96 -8.15 -12.41 -15.48
CA ASP A 96 -9.01 -12.76 -16.61
C ASP A 96 -8.52 -14.09 -17.20
N LEU A 97 -9.44 -14.97 -17.58
CA LEU A 97 -9.11 -16.30 -18.13
C LEU A 97 -8.90 -16.27 -19.65
N THR A 98 -8.87 -15.08 -20.25
CA THR A 98 -8.55 -14.85 -21.66
C THR A 98 -7.04 -15.03 -21.94
N THR A 99 -6.58 -14.63 -23.12
CA THR A 99 -5.16 -14.74 -23.50
C THR A 99 -4.28 -13.81 -22.67
N LEU A 100 -3.05 -14.24 -22.39
CA LEU A 100 -2.06 -13.46 -21.63
C LEU A 100 -1.83 -12.05 -22.21
N ASP A 101 -1.82 -11.91 -23.53
CA ASP A 101 -1.63 -10.61 -24.20
C ASP A 101 -2.78 -9.64 -23.93
N THR A 102 -4.03 -10.14 -23.92
CA THR A 102 -5.19 -9.31 -23.59
C THR A 102 -5.17 -8.87 -22.13
N GLN A 103 -4.74 -9.75 -21.21
CA GLN A 103 -4.57 -9.40 -19.80
C GLN A 103 -3.48 -8.32 -19.61
N LYS A 104 -2.33 -8.45 -20.29
CA LYS A 104 -1.27 -7.42 -20.25
C LYS A 104 -1.78 -6.06 -20.74
N ALA A 105 -2.47 -6.03 -21.87
CA ALA A 105 -3.05 -4.79 -22.40
C ALA A 105 -4.09 -4.18 -21.45
N LEU A 106 -4.93 -5.01 -20.84
CA LEU A 106 -5.91 -4.57 -19.84
C LEU A 106 -5.23 -3.94 -18.61
N ILE A 107 -4.20 -4.59 -18.07
CA ILE A 107 -3.46 -4.08 -16.91
C ILE A 107 -2.77 -2.76 -17.23
N LEU A 108 -2.11 -2.63 -18.40
CA LEU A 108 -1.47 -1.38 -18.81
C LEU A 108 -2.49 -0.23 -18.91
N ASN A 109 -3.66 -0.49 -19.49
CA ASN A 109 -4.75 0.49 -19.56
C ASN A 109 -5.27 0.85 -18.17
N ASN A 110 -5.47 -0.12 -17.29
CA ASN A 110 -5.92 0.13 -15.92
C ASN A 110 -4.89 0.91 -15.11
N LEU A 111 -3.61 0.64 -15.31
CA LEU A 111 -2.52 1.34 -14.65
C LEU A 111 -2.49 2.82 -15.07
N ASP A 112 -2.56 3.12 -16.38
CA ASP A 112 -2.60 4.51 -16.84
C ASP A 112 -3.86 5.23 -16.35
N ASN A 113 -5.04 4.60 -16.47
CA ASN A 113 -6.27 5.20 -15.96
C ASN A 113 -6.18 5.47 -14.44
N PHE A 114 -5.58 4.56 -13.68
CA PHE A 114 -5.40 4.74 -12.24
C PHE A 114 -4.46 5.91 -11.94
N LYS A 115 -3.34 6.05 -12.66
CA LYS A 115 -2.44 7.21 -12.57
C LYS A 115 -3.18 8.52 -12.84
N GLN A 116 -3.98 8.59 -13.92
CA GLN A 116 -4.73 9.80 -14.28
C GLN A 116 -5.78 10.17 -13.23
N PHE A 117 -6.49 9.18 -12.69
CA PHE A 117 -7.49 9.40 -11.63
C PHE A 117 -6.84 9.82 -10.31
N ASP A 118 -5.80 9.10 -9.87
CA ASP A 118 -5.14 9.36 -8.59
C ASP A 118 -4.39 10.70 -8.57
N LYS A 119 -3.88 11.16 -9.72
CA LYS A 119 -3.22 12.47 -9.88
C LYS A 119 -4.09 13.63 -9.40
N VAL A 120 -5.40 13.59 -9.66
CA VAL A 120 -6.32 14.68 -9.28
C VAL A 120 -7.00 14.44 -7.94
N PHE A 121 -6.70 13.33 -7.25
CA PHE A 121 -7.35 12.97 -5.99
C PHE A 121 -7.24 14.03 -4.89
N PRO A 122 -6.11 14.77 -4.72
CA PRO A 122 -6.06 15.89 -3.79
C PRO A 122 -7.12 16.96 -4.04
N ALA A 123 -7.31 17.33 -5.31
CA ALA A 123 -8.34 18.29 -5.72
C ALA A 123 -9.76 17.76 -5.43
N LEU A 124 -10.01 16.47 -5.70
CA LEU A 124 -11.29 15.83 -5.39
C LEU A 124 -11.56 15.80 -3.88
N ALA A 125 -10.53 15.52 -3.07
CA ALA A 125 -10.63 15.54 -1.62
C ALA A 125 -10.94 16.94 -1.08
N ALA A 126 -10.39 17.98 -1.72
CA ALA A 126 -10.71 19.39 -1.45
C ALA A 126 -12.11 19.82 -1.94
N GLY A 127 -12.84 18.94 -2.64
CA GLY A 127 -14.21 19.19 -3.09
C GLY A 127 -14.35 19.73 -4.52
N LEU A 128 -13.27 19.80 -5.30
CA LEU A 128 -13.35 20.21 -6.70
C LEU A 128 -14.11 19.15 -7.52
N PRO A 129 -14.98 19.56 -8.46
CA PRO A 129 -15.75 18.63 -9.28
C PRO A 129 -14.85 17.90 -10.27
N ILE A 130 -14.98 16.57 -10.36
CA ILE A 130 -14.18 15.75 -11.29
C ILE A 130 -14.37 16.16 -12.76
N GLN A 131 -15.51 16.76 -13.09
CA GLN A 131 -15.85 17.25 -14.43
C GLN A 131 -14.87 18.33 -14.92
N ALA A 132 -14.18 19.04 -14.02
CA ALA A 132 -13.12 19.97 -14.37
C ALA A 132 -11.87 19.27 -14.93
N PHE A 133 -11.71 17.96 -14.65
CA PHE A 133 -10.55 17.16 -15.03
C PHE A 133 -10.94 16.10 -16.06
N LYS A 134 -11.21 16.51 -17.30
CA LYS A 134 -11.78 15.63 -18.36
C LYS A 134 -11.04 14.30 -18.56
N THR A 135 -9.70 14.29 -18.48
CA THR A 135 -8.88 13.07 -18.60
C THR A 135 -9.09 12.15 -17.41
N ALA A 136 -8.95 12.67 -16.19
CA ALA A 136 -9.15 11.92 -14.96
C ALA A 136 -10.59 11.41 -14.80
N HIS A 137 -11.59 12.20 -15.22
CA HIS A 137 -12.98 11.78 -15.22
C HIS A 137 -13.20 10.57 -16.13
N ARG A 138 -12.70 10.62 -17.38
CA ARG A 138 -12.78 9.49 -18.31
C ARG A 138 -12.04 8.26 -17.78
N ALA A 139 -10.88 8.46 -17.17
CA ALA A 139 -10.10 7.40 -16.56
C ALA A 139 -10.85 6.73 -15.39
N ARG A 140 -11.48 7.51 -14.52
CA ARG A 140 -12.32 7.01 -13.42
C ARG A 140 -13.47 6.15 -13.93
N GLU A 141 -14.21 6.61 -14.94
CA GLU A 141 -15.34 5.84 -15.48
C GLU A 141 -14.85 4.57 -16.20
N LYS A 142 -13.72 4.60 -16.92
CA LYS A 142 -13.12 3.39 -17.52
C LYS A 142 -12.72 2.35 -16.48
N LEU A 143 -12.12 2.78 -15.36
CA LEU A 143 -11.80 1.88 -14.25
C LEU A 143 -13.07 1.28 -13.64
N ALA A 144 -14.10 2.10 -13.42
CA ALA A 144 -15.37 1.63 -12.89
C ALA A 144 -16.02 0.62 -13.85
N GLU A 145 -16.00 0.85 -15.17
CA GLU A 145 -16.54 -0.08 -16.15
C GLU A 145 -15.89 -1.47 -16.05
N GLY A 146 -14.55 -1.53 -15.97
CA GLY A 146 -13.81 -2.78 -15.80
C GLY A 146 -13.99 -3.46 -14.43
N LEU A 147 -14.68 -2.82 -13.49
CA LEU A 147 -14.97 -3.32 -12.14
C LEU A 147 -16.48 -3.61 -11.93
N ARG A 148 -17.28 -3.63 -13.00
CA ARG A 148 -18.68 -4.09 -12.93
C ARG A 148 -18.74 -5.56 -12.50
N HIS A 149 -19.83 -5.94 -11.83
CA HIS A 149 -20.00 -7.31 -11.33
C HIS A 149 -19.94 -8.34 -12.46
N ASP A 150 -20.47 -8.04 -13.64
CA ASP A 150 -20.44 -8.96 -14.79
C ASP A 150 -18.99 -9.22 -15.25
N SER A 151 -18.14 -8.19 -15.28
CA SER A 151 -16.71 -8.34 -15.58
C SER A 151 -15.95 -9.04 -14.45
N LEU A 152 -16.30 -8.81 -13.18
CA LEU A 152 -15.63 -9.47 -12.06
C LEU A 152 -16.00 -10.95 -11.95
N ARG A 153 -17.23 -11.33 -12.34
CA ARG A 153 -17.69 -12.73 -12.32
C ARG A 153 -16.98 -13.63 -13.32
N THR A 154 -16.40 -13.07 -14.40
CA THR A 154 -15.63 -13.84 -15.38
C THR A 154 -14.19 -14.12 -14.95
N ARG A 155 -13.72 -13.49 -13.87
CA ARG A 155 -12.32 -13.60 -13.41
C ARG A 155 -12.14 -14.76 -12.45
N ALA A 156 -11.01 -15.45 -12.58
CA ALA A 156 -10.57 -16.45 -11.63
C ALA A 156 -9.84 -15.80 -10.44
N SER A 157 -9.85 -16.48 -9.29
CA SER A 157 -9.08 -16.09 -8.10
C SER A 157 -9.37 -14.68 -7.55
N VAL A 158 -10.59 -14.16 -7.73
CA VAL A 158 -11.05 -12.93 -7.06
C VAL A 158 -10.95 -13.09 -5.54
N SER A 159 -10.43 -12.08 -4.83
CA SER A 159 -10.27 -12.15 -3.38
C SER A 159 -11.59 -12.29 -2.61
N ASP A 160 -11.54 -12.87 -1.42
CA ASP A 160 -12.71 -12.97 -0.55
C ASP A 160 -13.28 -11.60 -0.15
N LEU A 161 -12.44 -10.57 -0.07
CA LEU A 161 -12.88 -9.18 0.09
C LEU A 161 -13.82 -8.77 -1.05
N ILE A 162 -13.38 -8.93 -2.30
CA ILE A 162 -14.18 -8.49 -3.46
C ILE A 162 -15.41 -9.39 -3.64
N ARG A 163 -15.29 -10.72 -3.44
CA ARG A 163 -16.45 -11.64 -3.47
C ARG A 163 -17.51 -11.26 -2.44
N LEU A 164 -17.10 -11.01 -1.19
CA LEU A 164 -18.03 -10.60 -0.14
C LEU A 164 -18.64 -9.24 -0.46
N ARG A 165 -17.85 -8.26 -0.91
CA ARG A 165 -18.37 -6.94 -1.30
C ARG A 165 -19.34 -7.02 -2.48
N MET A 166 -19.13 -7.90 -3.46
CA MET A 166 -20.10 -8.13 -4.53
C MET A 166 -21.41 -8.68 -3.97
N HIS A 167 -21.34 -9.71 -3.11
CA HIS A 167 -22.51 -10.28 -2.46
C HIS A 167 -23.28 -9.26 -1.61
N LEU A 168 -22.59 -8.46 -0.80
CA LEU A 168 -23.23 -7.44 0.06
C LEU A 168 -23.79 -6.27 -0.74
N ASN A 169 -23.12 -5.86 -1.83
CA ASN A 169 -23.69 -4.92 -2.78
C ASN A 169 -25.00 -5.46 -3.41
N ASP A 170 -25.07 -6.75 -3.71
CA ASP A 170 -26.26 -7.37 -4.32
C ASP A 170 -27.41 -7.62 -3.32
N THR A 171 -27.10 -7.78 -2.03
CA THR A 171 -28.08 -8.21 -1.00
C THR A 171 -28.46 -7.13 0.01
N LEU A 172 -27.54 -6.21 0.33
CA LEU A 172 -27.71 -5.20 1.38
C LEU A 172 -27.68 -3.78 0.85
N SER A 173 -27.69 -3.56 -0.47
CA SER A 173 -27.66 -2.22 -1.05
C SER A 173 -28.71 -2.01 -2.14
N THR A 174 -29.08 -0.76 -2.37
CA THR A 174 -29.93 -0.31 -3.49
C THR A 174 -29.11 0.37 -4.59
N PHE A 175 -27.80 0.14 -4.62
CA PHE A 175 -26.91 0.70 -5.63
C PHE A 175 -27.21 0.13 -7.01
N ASN A 176 -27.18 0.99 -8.03
CA ASN A 176 -27.16 0.51 -9.42
C ASN A 176 -25.78 -0.08 -9.77
N ASP A 177 -25.67 -0.75 -10.92
CA ASP A 177 -24.43 -1.41 -11.32
C ASP A 177 -23.21 -0.48 -11.36
N ALA A 178 -23.38 0.75 -11.84
CA ALA A 178 -22.29 1.73 -11.93
C ALA A 178 -21.82 2.15 -10.53
N GLU A 179 -22.74 2.29 -9.58
CA GLU A 179 -22.41 2.58 -8.19
C GLU A 179 -21.71 1.40 -7.51
N LYS A 180 -22.19 0.16 -7.72
CA LYS A 180 -21.54 -1.06 -7.22
C LYS A 180 -20.08 -1.12 -7.69
N ALA A 181 -19.83 -0.88 -8.98
CA ALA A 181 -18.49 -0.83 -9.54
C ALA A 181 -17.62 0.27 -8.91
N LYS A 182 -18.20 1.45 -8.64
CA LYS A 182 -17.49 2.55 -7.95
C LYS A 182 -17.13 2.21 -6.51
N THR A 183 -17.89 1.36 -5.82
CA THR A 183 -17.49 0.86 -4.51
C THR A 183 -16.26 -0.07 -4.56
N HIS A 184 -16.06 -0.77 -5.68
CA HIS A 184 -14.86 -1.58 -5.94
C HIS A 184 -13.68 -0.71 -6.34
N LEU A 185 -13.92 0.35 -7.11
CA LEU A 185 -12.90 1.37 -7.41
C LEU A 185 -12.37 2.06 -6.14
N ALA A 186 -13.24 2.31 -5.15
CA ALA A 186 -12.81 2.83 -3.85
C ALA A 186 -11.87 1.85 -3.12
N ILE A 187 -12.08 0.54 -3.24
CA ILE A 187 -11.16 -0.48 -2.71
C ILE A 187 -9.85 -0.48 -3.49
N LEU A 188 -9.90 -0.45 -4.84
CA LEU A 188 -8.70 -0.37 -5.68
C LEU A 188 -7.81 0.81 -5.29
N TRP A 189 -8.41 1.99 -5.11
CA TRP A 189 -7.67 3.17 -4.66
C TRP A 189 -7.10 2.98 -3.26
N ALA A 190 -7.89 2.44 -2.32
CA ALA A 190 -7.44 2.24 -0.95
C ALA A 190 -6.30 1.21 -0.80
N SER A 191 -6.24 0.20 -1.67
CA SER A 191 -5.17 -0.79 -1.70
C SER A 191 -3.92 -0.30 -2.41
N GLN A 192 -4.04 0.57 -3.43
CA GLN A 192 -2.90 0.96 -4.28
C GLN A 192 -2.26 2.29 -3.89
N ALA A 193 -3.05 3.31 -3.56
CA ALA A 193 -2.59 4.71 -3.48
C ALA A 193 -1.51 4.96 -2.40
N ASN A 194 -1.40 4.06 -1.42
CA ASN A 194 -0.40 4.15 -0.35
C ASN A 194 0.65 3.04 -0.40
N THR A 195 0.27 1.85 -0.87
CA THR A 195 1.22 0.73 -1.03
C THR A 195 2.30 1.09 -2.04
N ILE A 196 1.97 1.70 -3.18
CA ILE A 196 2.95 2.07 -4.20
C ILE A 196 4.07 2.99 -3.65
N PRO A 197 3.76 4.18 -3.06
CA PRO A 197 4.79 5.02 -2.47
C PRO A 197 5.47 4.40 -1.24
N ALA A 198 4.77 3.59 -0.45
CA ALA A 198 5.39 2.84 0.66
C ALA A 198 6.46 1.86 0.17
N THR A 199 6.17 1.11 -0.89
CA THR A 199 7.12 0.19 -1.53
C THR A 199 8.32 0.94 -2.10
N PHE A 200 8.07 2.06 -2.80
CA PHE A 200 9.15 2.91 -3.30
C PHE A 200 10.09 3.36 -2.19
N TRP A 201 9.58 3.96 -1.11
CA TRP A 201 10.45 4.45 -0.04
C TRP A 201 11.19 3.33 0.67
N SER A 202 10.55 2.17 0.84
CA SER A 202 11.19 1.01 1.46
C SER A 202 12.34 0.48 0.59
N LEU A 203 12.13 0.35 -0.73
CA LEU A 203 13.18 -0.07 -1.67
C LEU A 203 14.30 0.97 -1.77
N PHE A 204 13.95 2.24 -1.97
CA PHE A 204 14.89 3.35 -2.11
C PHE A 204 15.82 3.45 -0.91
N GLN A 205 15.27 3.46 0.32
CA GLN A 205 16.09 3.58 1.52
C GLN A 205 16.93 2.34 1.78
N THR A 206 16.42 1.15 1.43
CA THR A 206 17.21 -0.10 1.49
C THR A 206 18.44 -0.01 0.59
N ILE A 207 18.27 0.35 -0.70
CA ILE A 207 19.39 0.41 -1.65
C ILE A 207 20.35 1.56 -1.31
N ARG A 208 19.82 2.70 -0.85
CA ARG A 208 20.61 3.90 -0.55
C ARG A 208 21.51 3.75 0.69
N SER A 209 21.15 2.89 1.65
CA SER A 209 21.98 2.60 2.83
C SER A 209 22.67 1.23 2.67
N PRO A 210 24.00 1.19 2.51
CA PRO A 210 24.75 -0.06 2.41
C PRO A 210 24.52 -0.99 3.62
N GLU A 211 24.38 -0.41 4.82
CA GLU A 211 24.12 -1.15 6.05
C GLU A 211 22.72 -1.80 6.04
N ALA A 212 21.70 -1.05 5.60
CA ALA A 212 20.35 -1.56 5.45
C ALA A 212 20.27 -2.67 4.41
N LEU A 213 20.87 -2.46 3.23
CA LEU A 213 20.91 -3.43 2.15
C LEU A 213 21.56 -4.74 2.60
N LYS A 214 22.70 -4.65 3.29
CA LYS A 214 23.41 -5.81 3.83
C LYS A 214 22.55 -6.56 4.85
N ALA A 215 22.03 -5.86 5.87
CA ALA A 215 21.24 -6.47 6.93
C ALA A 215 19.95 -7.12 6.39
N ALA A 216 19.27 -6.47 5.44
CA ALA A 216 18.08 -7.01 4.79
C ALA A 216 18.40 -8.24 3.94
N THR A 217 19.50 -8.21 3.17
CA THR A 217 19.93 -9.36 2.36
C THR A 217 20.25 -10.58 3.23
N GLU A 218 20.97 -10.38 4.34
CA GLU A 218 21.29 -11.44 5.30
C GLU A 218 20.02 -12.03 5.94
N GLU A 219 19.07 -11.19 6.37
CA GLU A 219 17.80 -11.65 6.93
C GLU A 219 16.99 -12.46 5.92
N VAL A 220 16.86 -11.97 4.68
CA VAL A 220 16.10 -12.64 3.62
C VAL A 220 16.71 -13.99 3.25
N ASN A 221 18.03 -14.05 3.06
CA ASN A 221 18.71 -15.31 2.73
C ASN A 221 18.49 -16.35 3.83
N LYS A 222 18.67 -15.97 5.10
CA LYS A 222 18.46 -16.86 6.24
C LYS A 222 17.00 -17.35 6.32
N ALA A 223 16.03 -16.48 6.08
CA ALA A 223 14.62 -16.84 6.11
C ALA A 223 14.26 -17.86 5.02
N LEU A 224 14.78 -17.66 3.80
CA LEU A 224 14.57 -18.57 2.68
C LEU A 224 15.25 -19.93 2.90
N GLU A 225 16.49 -19.94 3.38
CA GLU A 225 17.22 -21.16 3.74
C GLU A 225 16.47 -21.96 4.81
N SER A 226 16.03 -21.28 5.88
CA SER A 226 15.29 -21.91 6.98
C SER A 226 13.92 -22.44 6.54
N ALA A 227 13.34 -21.84 5.51
CA ALA A 227 12.09 -22.27 4.90
C ALA A 227 12.28 -23.34 3.79
N GLY A 228 13.51 -23.80 3.55
CA GLY A 228 13.83 -24.77 2.50
C GLY A 228 13.54 -24.27 1.08
N GLN A 229 13.49 -22.95 0.88
CA GLN A 229 13.16 -22.35 -0.41
C GLN A 229 14.40 -22.35 -1.31
N GLN A 230 14.27 -22.95 -2.49
CA GLN A 230 15.31 -22.92 -3.51
C GLN A 230 15.02 -21.77 -4.47
N LEU A 231 16.00 -20.88 -4.66
CA LEU A 231 15.87 -19.80 -5.61
C LEU A 231 15.89 -20.36 -7.03
N SER A 232 14.79 -20.21 -7.75
CA SER A 232 14.73 -20.40 -9.20
C SER A 232 13.84 -19.34 -9.81
N PHE A 233 14.28 -18.79 -10.95
CA PHE A 233 13.49 -17.83 -11.71
C PHE A 233 12.45 -18.52 -12.60
N GLU A 234 12.71 -19.76 -13.03
CA GLU A 234 11.83 -20.55 -13.90
C GLU A 234 11.21 -21.75 -13.18
N GLY A 235 11.77 -22.15 -12.04
CA GLY A 235 11.27 -23.24 -11.21
C GLY A 235 10.17 -22.83 -10.23
N ASN A 236 10.04 -23.63 -9.17
CA ASN A 236 8.98 -23.48 -8.18
C ASN A 236 8.97 -22.07 -7.57
N PRO A 237 7.79 -21.44 -7.43
CA PRO A 237 7.66 -20.17 -6.75
C PRO A 237 8.14 -20.23 -5.30
N ILE A 238 8.74 -19.15 -4.81
CA ILE A 238 9.03 -18.96 -3.40
C ILE A 238 7.70 -18.90 -2.64
N HIS A 239 7.61 -19.67 -1.57
CA HIS A 239 6.50 -19.65 -0.63
C HIS A 239 7.01 -19.38 0.79
N LEU A 240 6.45 -18.37 1.44
CA LEU A 240 6.67 -18.07 2.85
C LEU A 240 5.31 -17.88 3.51
N ASN A 241 5.07 -18.62 4.59
CA ASN A 241 3.83 -18.51 5.33
C ASN A 241 3.80 -17.22 6.19
N GLN A 242 2.65 -16.95 6.80
CA GLN A 242 2.44 -15.75 7.59
C GLN A 242 3.40 -15.62 8.78
N MET A 243 3.73 -16.74 9.45
CA MET A 243 4.65 -16.74 10.60
C MET A 243 6.06 -16.34 10.15
N GLN A 244 6.53 -16.91 9.04
CA GLN A 244 7.83 -16.59 8.46
C GLN A 244 7.91 -15.14 7.98
N LEU A 245 6.87 -14.62 7.32
CA LEU A 245 6.83 -13.22 6.92
C LEU A 245 6.77 -12.25 8.11
N ASN A 246 6.13 -12.64 9.20
CA ASN A 246 6.05 -11.83 10.41
C ASN A 246 7.37 -11.82 11.20
N ASP A 247 8.20 -12.85 11.09
CA ASP A 247 9.50 -12.95 11.77
C ASP A 247 10.66 -12.38 10.93
N LEU A 248 10.47 -11.16 10.41
CA LEU A 248 11.47 -10.42 9.62
C LEU A 248 11.69 -9.03 10.22
N PRO A 249 12.28 -8.93 11.42
CA PRO A 249 12.43 -7.68 12.17
C PRO A 249 13.23 -6.60 11.43
N ILE A 250 14.25 -6.96 10.63
CA ILE A 250 15.04 -5.98 9.86
C ILE A 250 14.17 -5.35 8.77
N LEU A 251 13.50 -6.16 7.94
CA LEU A 251 12.56 -5.64 6.93
C LEU A 251 11.43 -4.84 7.59
N ASP A 252 10.93 -5.30 8.74
CA ASP A 252 9.94 -4.57 9.52
C ASP A 252 10.42 -3.18 9.94
N SER A 253 11.67 -3.08 10.39
CA SER A 253 12.26 -1.81 10.84
C SER A 253 12.52 -0.88 9.66
N ILE A 254 13.02 -1.40 8.53
CA ILE A 254 13.20 -0.64 7.28
C ILE A 254 11.87 -0.04 6.82
N ILE A 255 10.82 -0.86 6.74
CA ILE A 255 9.49 -0.41 6.30
C ILE A 255 8.95 0.63 7.29
N LYS A 256 9.04 0.40 8.60
CA LYS A 256 8.59 1.36 9.62
C LYS A 256 9.33 2.69 9.51
N GLU A 257 10.64 2.67 9.32
CA GLU A 257 11.44 3.88 9.19
C GLU A 257 11.15 4.64 7.90
N ALA A 258 10.99 3.93 6.78
CA ALA A 258 10.58 4.51 5.50
C ALA A 258 9.21 5.20 5.62
N LEU A 259 8.26 4.57 6.31
CA LEU A 259 6.92 5.13 6.53
C LEU A 259 6.90 6.25 7.57
N ARG A 260 7.76 6.22 8.60
CA ARG A 260 7.93 7.33 9.55
C ARG A 260 8.33 8.61 8.81
N LEU A 261 9.26 8.49 7.87
CA LEU A 261 9.77 9.63 7.09
C LEU A 261 8.78 10.15 6.04
N SER A 262 7.94 9.27 5.47
CA SER A 262 7.10 9.61 4.31
C SER A 262 5.61 9.76 4.61
N SER A 263 5.13 9.37 5.80
CA SER A 263 3.73 9.49 6.16
C SER A 263 3.32 10.93 6.48
N ALA A 264 2.21 11.35 5.91
CA ALA A 264 1.55 12.63 6.11
C ALA A 264 0.03 12.44 6.25
N SER A 265 -0.40 11.38 6.93
CA SER A 265 -1.83 11.09 7.14
C SER A 265 -2.51 12.13 8.01
N LEU A 266 -3.75 12.50 7.68
CA LEU A 266 -4.66 13.17 8.62
C LEU A 266 -5.53 12.13 9.32
N ASN A 267 -5.42 12.04 10.65
CA ASN A 267 -6.32 11.21 11.46
C ASN A 267 -7.42 12.10 12.02
N ILE A 268 -8.68 11.83 11.66
CA ILE A 268 -9.77 12.77 11.85
C ILE A 268 -10.99 12.10 12.50
N ARG A 269 -11.67 12.83 13.39
CA ARG A 269 -13.04 12.55 13.84
C ARG A 269 -13.90 13.81 13.85
N THR A 270 -15.21 13.65 13.75
CA THR A 270 -16.20 14.74 13.84
C THR A 270 -16.93 14.69 15.18
N ALA A 271 -17.10 15.83 15.83
CA ALA A 271 -17.90 15.94 17.05
C ALA A 271 -19.39 15.78 16.73
N LYS A 272 -20.07 14.84 17.41
CA LYS A 272 -21.51 14.59 17.20
C LYS A 272 -22.43 15.60 17.90
N GLU A 273 -21.90 16.23 18.94
CA GLU A 273 -22.58 17.22 19.78
C GLU A 273 -21.53 18.16 20.39
N ASN A 274 -21.99 19.24 21.03
CA ASN A 274 -21.10 20.10 21.79
C ASN A 274 -20.58 19.33 23.02
N PHE A 275 -19.27 19.32 23.25
CA PHE A 275 -18.68 18.66 24.42
C PHE A 275 -17.35 19.31 24.81
N THR A 276 -16.84 18.98 26.00
CA THR A 276 -15.51 19.40 26.46
C THR A 276 -14.51 18.26 26.26
N LEU A 277 -13.44 18.51 25.50
CA LEU A 277 -12.31 17.60 25.32
C LEU A 277 -11.25 17.88 26.37
N HIS A 278 -10.91 16.86 27.18
CA HIS A 278 -9.85 16.93 28.19
C HIS A 278 -8.56 16.33 27.62
N LEU A 279 -7.46 17.11 27.65
CA LEU A 279 -6.12 16.75 27.22
C LEU A 279 -5.13 16.94 28.38
N GLU A 280 -3.86 16.57 28.18
CA GLU A 280 -2.81 16.70 29.20
C GLU A 280 -2.51 18.18 29.55
N ASP A 281 -2.66 19.09 28.59
CA ASP A 281 -2.35 20.51 28.72
C ASP A 281 -3.57 21.40 29.07
N GLY A 282 -4.79 20.84 29.04
CA GLY A 282 -5.99 21.64 29.27
C GLY A 282 -7.30 20.99 28.86
N SER A 283 -8.37 21.79 28.90
CA SER A 283 -9.72 21.37 28.51
C SER A 283 -10.30 22.35 27.49
N TYR A 284 -10.91 21.82 26.43
CA TYR A 284 -11.30 22.58 25.24
C TYR A 284 -12.76 22.30 24.88
N ASN A 285 -13.57 23.35 24.73
CA ASN A 285 -14.95 23.20 24.27
C ASN A 285 -14.99 23.04 22.75
N ILE A 286 -15.55 21.92 22.30
CA ILE A 286 -15.68 21.55 20.89
C ILE A 286 -17.15 21.65 20.51
N ARG A 287 -17.45 22.31 19.39
CA ARG A 287 -18.83 22.43 18.89
C ARG A 287 -19.20 21.18 18.11
N LYS A 288 -20.50 20.91 18.05
CA LYS A 288 -21.07 19.93 17.14
C LYS A 288 -20.59 20.22 15.71
N ASP A 289 -20.28 19.16 14.98
CA ASP A 289 -19.78 19.16 13.60
C ASP A 289 -18.34 19.69 13.41
N ASP A 290 -17.68 20.18 14.47
CA ASP A 290 -16.25 20.49 14.43
C ASP A 290 -15.41 19.23 14.19
N ILE A 291 -14.29 19.45 13.49
CA ILE A 291 -13.32 18.42 13.18
C ILE A 291 -12.18 18.43 14.20
N ILE A 292 -11.91 17.28 14.81
CA ILE A 292 -10.73 17.05 15.64
C ILE A 292 -9.76 16.21 14.81
N ALA A 293 -8.58 16.75 14.55
CA ALA A 293 -7.59 16.14 13.69
C ALA A 293 -6.22 16.00 14.39
N LEU A 294 -5.52 14.91 14.07
CA LEU A 294 -4.10 14.73 14.33
C LEU A 294 -3.36 14.70 13.00
N TYR A 295 -2.16 15.29 12.97
CA TYR A 295 -1.22 15.18 11.87
C TYR A 295 0.06 14.48 12.37
N PRO A 296 0.08 13.13 12.43
CA PRO A 296 1.12 12.37 13.13
C PRO A 296 2.53 12.52 12.55
N GLN A 297 2.69 13.13 11.37
CA GLN A 297 4.01 13.49 10.85
C GLN A 297 4.77 14.41 11.82
N LEU A 298 4.05 15.28 12.55
CA LEU A 298 4.65 16.11 13.62
C LEU A 298 5.35 15.25 14.66
N MET A 299 4.71 14.17 15.10
CA MET A 299 5.26 13.20 16.05
C MET A 299 6.34 12.32 15.40
N HIS A 300 6.14 11.89 14.16
CA HIS A 300 7.12 11.05 13.45
C HIS A 300 8.44 11.77 13.24
N LEU A 301 8.42 13.09 13.05
CA LEU A 301 9.60 13.91 12.82
C LEU A 301 10.03 14.71 14.06
N ASP A 302 9.50 14.35 15.24
CA ASP A 302 9.84 15.00 16.50
C ASP A 302 11.24 14.54 16.98
N PRO A 303 12.24 15.45 17.12
CA PRO A 303 13.58 15.09 17.59
C PRO A 303 13.61 14.62 19.05
N GLU A 304 12.61 14.95 19.86
CA GLU A 304 12.50 14.51 21.25
C GLU A 304 12.18 13.00 21.34
N ILE A 305 11.38 12.51 20.40
CA ILE A 305 10.99 11.10 20.28
C ILE A 305 12.01 10.33 19.44
N TYR A 306 12.46 10.94 18.36
CA TYR A 306 13.30 10.34 17.33
C TYR A 306 14.55 11.18 17.07
N PRO A 307 15.68 10.90 17.76
CA PRO A 307 16.94 11.60 17.52
C PRO A 307 17.39 11.51 16.05
N ASP A 308 17.83 12.65 15.50
CA ASP A 308 18.04 12.87 14.07
C ASP A 308 16.80 12.46 13.25
N PRO A 309 15.67 13.17 13.41
CA PRO A 309 14.38 12.70 12.91
C PRO A 309 14.29 12.69 11.38
N LEU A 310 15.12 13.48 10.68
CA LEU A 310 15.14 13.49 9.21
C LEU A 310 16.08 12.43 8.62
N THR A 311 16.85 11.73 9.46
CA THR A 311 17.81 10.71 9.04
C THR A 311 17.16 9.34 9.03
N PHE A 312 17.27 8.63 7.92
CA PHE A 312 16.89 7.21 7.84
C PHE A 312 17.87 6.38 8.67
N LYS A 313 17.35 5.70 9.70
CA LYS A 313 18.09 4.72 10.50
C LYS A 313 17.37 3.37 10.40
N TYR A 314 17.92 2.44 9.62
CA TYR A 314 17.25 1.17 9.31
C TYR A 314 16.93 0.34 10.56
N ASP A 315 17.67 0.54 11.64
CA ASP A 315 17.59 -0.14 12.92
C ASP A 315 16.82 0.66 13.99
N ARG A 316 16.16 1.78 13.64
CA ARG A 316 15.45 2.62 14.61
C ARG A 316 14.36 1.87 15.40
N TYR A 317 13.77 0.87 14.77
CA TYR A 317 12.75 -0.01 15.37
C TYR A 317 13.32 -1.38 15.75
N LEU A 318 14.62 -1.48 15.97
CA LEU A 318 15.29 -2.65 16.54
C LEU A 318 15.82 -2.38 17.94
N ASP A 319 15.78 -3.40 18.80
CA ASP A 319 16.48 -3.40 20.07
C ASP A 319 17.90 -3.98 19.93
N GLU A 320 18.65 -4.02 21.03
CA GLU A 320 20.02 -4.54 21.08
C GLU A 320 20.13 -6.01 20.64
N ASN A 321 19.03 -6.77 20.74
CA ASN A 321 18.93 -8.17 20.32
C ASN A 321 18.39 -8.31 18.89
N LYS A 322 18.30 -7.22 18.12
CA LYS A 322 17.72 -7.15 16.76
C LYS A 322 16.27 -7.61 16.70
N LYS A 323 15.52 -7.50 17.81
CA LYS A 323 14.07 -7.72 17.84
C LYS A 323 13.34 -6.40 17.66
N THR A 324 12.06 -6.45 17.34
CA THR A 324 11.25 -5.23 17.15
C THR A 324 11.18 -4.42 18.44
N LYS A 325 11.76 -3.22 18.42
CA LYS A 325 11.66 -2.23 19.49
C LYS A 325 10.29 -1.57 19.47
N THR A 326 9.65 -1.54 20.64
CA THR A 326 8.31 -0.96 20.84
C THR A 326 8.28 0.12 21.92
N THR A 327 9.45 0.52 22.43
CA THR A 327 9.62 1.50 23.51
C THR A 327 10.17 2.80 22.95
N PHE A 328 9.32 3.81 22.94
CA PHE A 328 9.64 5.19 22.56
C PHE A 328 9.09 6.11 23.64
N TYR A 329 9.73 7.26 23.86
CA TYR A 329 9.43 8.16 24.96
C TYR A 329 9.35 9.60 24.44
N SER A 330 8.53 10.42 25.12
CA SER A 330 8.55 11.87 25.03
C SER A 330 8.48 12.40 26.46
N ASN A 331 9.33 13.33 26.82
CA ASN A 331 9.39 13.98 28.14
C ASN A 331 9.48 12.95 29.29
N GLY A 332 10.21 11.86 29.06
CA GLY A 332 10.37 10.76 30.01
C GLY A 332 9.17 9.81 30.11
N ILE A 333 8.09 10.06 29.38
CA ILE A 333 6.85 9.27 29.39
C ILE A 333 6.86 8.29 28.21
N LYS A 334 6.60 7.02 28.50
CA LYS A 334 6.49 5.97 27.46
C LYS A 334 5.26 6.23 26.59
N LEU A 335 5.48 6.37 25.28
CA LEU A 335 4.42 6.59 24.31
C LEU A 335 3.68 5.28 24.00
N LYS A 336 2.35 5.33 24.09
CA LYS A 336 1.46 4.27 23.59
C LYS A 336 1.36 4.31 22.07
N TYR A 337 1.30 5.52 21.50
CA TYR A 337 1.20 5.78 20.07
C TYR A 337 2.45 6.55 19.63
N TYR A 338 3.41 5.85 19.05
CA TYR A 338 4.68 6.43 18.53
C TYR A 338 4.81 6.28 17.01
N TYR A 339 4.05 5.34 16.42
CA TYR A 339 4.08 5.02 15.00
C TYR A 339 2.65 4.91 14.48
N MET A 340 2.28 5.76 13.52
CA MET A 340 0.89 5.99 13.11
C MET A 340 0.65 6.14 11.59
N PRO A 341 1.47 5.60 10.66
CA PRO A 341 1.16 5.73 9.23
C PRO A 341 -0.15 5.03 8.85
N PHE A 342 -0.53 3.99 9.59
CA PHE A 342 -1.78 3.26 9.43
C PHE A 342 -2.92 3.78 10.30
N GLY A 343 -2.72 4.87 11.06
CA GLY A 343 -3.69 5.35 12.04
C GLY A 343 -3.65 4.55 13.33
N SER A 344 -4.66 4.72 14.19
CA SER A 344 -4.79 3.98 15.45
C SER A 344 -6.25 3.97 15.92
N GLY A 345 -6.55 3.13 16.91
CA GLY A 345 -7.91 2.99 17.45
C GLY A 345 -8.93 2.58 16.38
N ALA A 346 -10.14 3.13 16.44
CA ALA A 346 -11.19 2.85 15.46
C ALA A 346 -10.87 3.37 14.05
N THR A 347 -9.99 4.36 13.94
CA THR A 347 -9.55 4.95 12.66
C THR A 347 -8.37 4.21 12.03
N ILE A 348 -8.01 3.03 12.52
CA ILE A 348 -6.89 2.26 11.99
C ILE A 348 -7.21 1.63 10.63
N CYS A 349 -6.21 1.49 9.78
CA CYS A 349 -6.30 0.74 8.54
C CYS A 349 -6.55 -0.76 8.79
N PRO A 350 -7.67 -1.35 8.31
CA PRO A 350 -7.86 -2.80 8.34
C PRO A 350 -6.85 -3.58 7.47
N GLY A 351 -6.46 -3.07 6.30
CA GLY A 351 -5.47 -3.73 5.42
C GLY A 351 -3.99 -3.58 5.83
N ARG A 352 -3.69 -3.15 7.06
CA ARG A 352 -2.30 -2.83 7.48
C ARG A 352 -1.39 -4.06 7.50
N LEU A 353 -1.93 -5.23 7.83
CA LEU A 353 -1.18 -6.47 7.90
C LEU A 353 -0.80 -6.93 6.48
N PHE A 354 -1.79 -6.94 5.58
CA PHE A 354 -1.56 -7.22 4.17
C PHE A 354 -0.57 -6.22 3.54
N ALA A 355 -0.72 -4.92 3.82
CA ALA A 355 0.18 -3.88 3.30
C ALA A 355 1.65 -4.12 3.69
N VAL A 356 1.93 -4.50 4.94
CA VAL A 356 3.30 -4.84 5.36
C VAL A 356 3.77 -6.12 4.69
N GLN A 357 2.89 -7.12 4.54
CA GLN A 357 3.24 -8.39 3.91
C GLN A 357 3.57 -8.23 2.42
N GLU A 358 2.77 -7.48 1.66
CA GLU A 358 3.04 -7.27 0.23
C GLU A 358 4.33 -6.47 -0.01
N ILE A 359 4.66 -5.49 0.86
CA ILE A 359 5.94 -4.76 0.79
C ILE A 359 7.10 -5.70 1.14
N LYS A 360 6.98 -6.52 2.19
CA LYS A 360 8.01 -7.52 2.54
C LYS A 360 8.24 -8.51 1.41
N GLN A 361 7.18 -9.06 0.83
CA GLN A 361 7.26 -9.98 -0.31
C GLN A 361 7.95 -9.34 -1.50
N PHE A 362 7.59 -8.09 -1.84
CA PHE A 362 8.28 -7.35 -2.88
C PHE A 362 9.78 -7.19 -2.57
N LEU A 363 10.16 -6.76 -1.37
CA LEU A 363 11.57 -6.59 -0.98
C LEU A 363 12.33 -7.92 -1.00
N ILE A 364 11.73 -9.00 -0.50
CA ILE A 364 12.29 -10.36 -0.55
C ILE A 364 12.62 -10.72 -2.00
N LEU A 365 11.65 -10.61 -2.91
CA LEU A 365 11.86 -10.95 -4.32
C LEU A 365 12.91 -10.04 -4.99
N MET A 366 12.91 -8.75 -4.67
CA MET A 366 13.91 -7.81 -5.18
C MET A 366 15.33 -8.20 -4.73
N LEU A 367 15.51 -8.50 -3.45
CA LEU A 367 16.80 -8.90 -2.87
C LEU A 367 17.23 -10.31 -3.31
N SER A 368 16.29 -11.22 -3.55
CA SER A 368 16.57 -12.59 -3.98
C SER A 368 16.92 -12.70 -5.46
N TYR A 369 16.21 -11.98 -6.33
CA TYR A 369 16.34 -12.16 -7.78
C TYR A 369 17.26 -11.15 -8.44
N PHE A 370 17.49 -9.97 -7.86
CA PHE A 370 18.17 -8.89 -8.58
C PHE A 370 19.41 -8.37 -7.85
N GLU A 371 20.46 -8.10 -8.61
CA GLU A 371 21.46 -7.10 -8.23
C GLU A 371 20.82 -5.71 -8.43
N LEU A 372 21.02 -4.81 -7.47
CA LEU A 372 20.32 -3.52 -7.39
C LEU A 372 21.32 -2.41 -7.12
N GLU A 373 21.29 -1.36 -7.93
CA GLU A 373 22.13 -0.18 -7.77
C GLU A 373 21.35 1.09 -8.11
N LEU A 374 21.59 2.18 -7.38
CA LEU A 374 21.19 3.51 -7.84
C LEU A 374 22.12 3.92 -9.00
N VAL A 375 21.60 4.61 -10.01
CA VAL A 375 22.43 5.13 -11.12
C VAL A 375 23.46 6.13 -10.58
N GLU A 376 23.01 7.03 -9.71
CA GLU A 376 23.88 7.89 -8.92
C GLU A 376 24.10 7.27 -7.54
N SER A 377 25.33 6.83 -7.25
CA SER A 377 25.69 6.24 -5.95
C SER A 377 25.49 7.18 -4.76
N GLN A 378 25.42 8.48 -5.02
CA GLN A 378 25.13 9.54 -4.03
C GLN A 378 23.82 10.26 -4.35
N ALA A 379 22.85 9.58 -4.96
CA ALA A 379 21.54 10.15 -5.26
C ALA A 379 20.96 10.81 -4.00
N LYS A 380 20.64 12.10 -4.12
CA LYS A 380 19.97 12.84 -3.05
C LYS A 380 18.60 12.23 -2.82
N CYS A 381 18.16 12.21 -1.56
CA CYS A 381 16.77 11.86 -1.25
C CYS A 381 15.84 12.82 -1.99
N PRO A 382 14.92 12.34 -2.86
CA PRO A 382 13.95 13.24 -3.47
C PRO A 382 13.08 13.87 -2.36
N PRO A 383 12.66 15.13 -2.52
CA PRO A 383 11.67 15.73 -1.63
C PRO A 383 10.34 14.97 -1.67
N LEU A 384 9.55 15.08 -0.61
CA LEU A 384 8.19 14.54 -0.57
C LEU A 384 7.23 15.46 -1.36
N ASP A 385 6.34 14.88 -2.17
CA ASP A 385 5.26 15.63 -2.83
C ASP A 385 4.16 16.01 -1.84
N GLN A 386 4.28 17.23 -1.28
CA GLN A 386 3.32 17.77 -0.31
C GLN A 386 1.94 18.10 -0.89
N SER A 387 1.74 18.05 -2.22
CA SER A 387 0.40 18.21 -2.81
C SER A 387 -0.59 17.12 -2.36
N ARG A 388 -0.06 16.01 -1.81
CA ARG A 388 -0.82 14.87 -1.30
C ARG A 388 -0.91 14.83 0.23
N ALA A 389 -0.51 15.90 0.91
CA ALA A 389 -0.60 16.02 2.37
C ALA A 389 -2.01 15.69 2.85
N GLY A 390 -2.08 14.97 3.96
CA GLY A 390 -3.31 14.43 4.51
C GLY A 390 -3.64 13.05 3.96
N LEU A 391 -3.38 12.74 2.67
CA LEU A 391 -3.89 11.54 1.99
C LEU A 391 -3.19 10.22 2.36
N GLY A 392 -2.02 10.28 3.00
CA GLY A 392 -1.30 9.09 3.41
C GLY A 392 0.20 9.17 3.25
N ILE A 393 0.78 8.25 2.48
CA ILE A 393 2.22 8.20 2.21
C ILE A 393 2.52 9.12 1.06
N LEU A 394 3.39 10.11 1.28
CA LEU A 394 3.77 11.06 0.25
C LEU A 394 4.68 10.36 -0.77
N PRO A 395 4.41 10.43 -2.08
CA PRO A 395 5.35 9.96 -3.09
C PRO A 395 6.56 10.91 -3.18
N PRO A 396 7.65 10.49 -3.85
CA PRO A 396 8.72 11.41 -4.18
C PRO A 396 8.22 12.47 -5.19
N LEU A 397 8.72 13.70 -5.07
CA LEU A 397 8.38 14.79 -5.99
C LEU A 397 8.87 14.51 -7.42
N ASN A 398 10.03 13.86 -7.53
CA ASN A 398 10.62 13.40 -8.78
C ASN A 398 11.04 11.94 -8.63
N ASP A 399 10.92 11.17 -9.71
CA ASP A 399 11.44 9.80 -9.73
C ASP A 399 12.98 9.81 -9.64
N ILE A 400 13.55 8.68 -9.24
CA ILE A 400 15.00 8.44 -9.15
C ILE A 400 15.32 7.21 -9.98
N GLU A 401 16.33 7.31 -10.84
CA GLU A 401 16.76 6.17 -11.63
C GLU A 401 17.53 5.15 -10.80
N PHE A 402 17.21 3.89 -11.02
CA PHE A 402 17.97 2.76 -10.51
C PHE A 402 18.18 1.77 -11.64
N LYS A 403 19.16 0.89 -11.46
CA LYS A 403 19.41 -0.21 -12.35
C LYS A 403 19.29 -1.53 -11.60
N TYR A 404 18.77 -2.52 -12.29
CA TYR A 404 18.60 -3.87 -11.78
C TYR A 404 19.03 -4.90 -12.82
N LYS A 405 19.59 -6.02 -12.37
CA LYS A 405 20.03 -7.13 -13.22
C LYS A 405 19.68 -8.44 -12.53
N LEU A 406 19.17 -9.42 -13.26
CA LEU A 406 18.89 -10.73 -12.69
C LEU A 406 20.19 -11.36 -12.18
N LYS A 407 20.18 -11.87 -10.94
CA LYS A 407 21.28 -12.67 -10.39
C LYS A 407 21.42 -13.96 -11.19
N HIS A 408 22.59 -14.59 -11.14
CA HIS A 408 22.77 -15.96 -11.59
C HIS A 408 22.06 -16.93 -10.63
N VAL A 409 20.73 -16.94 -10.71
CA VAL A 409 19.87 -17.91 -10.06
C VAL A 409 19.78 -19.11 -11.00
N SER A 410 19.87 -20.34 -10.47
CA SER A 410 19.82 -21.58 -11.25
C SER A 410 18.64 -21.56 -12.23
N MET A 411 18.93 -21.49 -13.53
CA MET A 411 17.96 -21.87 -14.57
C MET A 411 17.87 -23.39 -14.52
N CYS A 412 16.68 -23.96 -14.35
CA CYS A 412 16.56 -25.43 -14.34
C CYS A 412 17.10 -25.98 -15.66
N GLY A 413 17.98 -26.99 -15.57
CA GLY A 413 18.42 -27.81 -16.70
C GLY A 413 17.42 -28.92 -17.01
#